data_AF-A0A4C1V6W9-F1
#
_entry.id   AF-A0A4C1V6W9-F1
#
_cell.length_a   1.000
_cell.length_b   1.000
_cell.length_c   1.000
_cell.angle_alpha   90.00
_cell.angle_beta   90.00
_cell.angle_gamma   90.00
#
_symmetry.space_group_name_H-M   'P 1'
#
loop_
_entity.id
_entity.type
_entity.pdbx_description
1 polymer ?
#
loop_
_entity_poly.entity_id
_entity_poly.type
_entity_poly.pdbx_seq_one_letter_code
_entity_poly.pdbx_strand_id
1 'polypeptide(L)'
;MLSRREKLLVHPWEERRFKDHRSKVISALPIIDASPPPERPHVALKLKKQQREDERRVRLENENFALLQRLGAIMKTKRLDNSWTTPMPQ
;
A
#
# COMPACT_ATOMS: atom_id res chain seq x y z
N MET A 1 -34.71 -51.80 -27.95
CA MET A 1 -33.27 -52.14 -28.05
C MET A 1 -32.73 -51.53 -29.32
N LEU A 2 -31.61 -50.81 -29.28
CA LEU A 2 -30.99 -50.23 -30.48
C LEU A 2 -30.69 -51.33 -31.52
N SER A 3 -31.00 -51.03 -32.78
CA SER A 3 -30.72 -51.90 -33.92
C SER A 3 -29.22 -52.15 -34.06
N ARG A 4 -28.83 -53.30 -34.61
CA ARG A 4 -27.41 -53.63 -34.89
C ARG A 4 -26.75 -52.53 -35.74
N ARG A 5 -27.49 -51.94 -36.68
CA ARG A 5 -27.03 -50.82 -37.51
C ARG A 5 -26.73 -49.57 -36.68
N GLU A 6 -27.61 -49.22 -35.75
CA GLU A 6 -27.43 -48.05 -34.88
C GLU A 6 -26.25 -48.22 -33.93
N LYS A 7 -26.08 -49.42 -33.35
CA LYS A 7 -24.95 -49.75 -32.48
C LYS A 7 -23.59 -49.66 -33.18
N LEU A 8 -23.53 -49.99 -34.47
CA LEU A 8 -22.29 -50.01 -35.24
C LEU A 8 -21.99 -48.69 -35.95
N LEU A 9 -23.01 -48.01 -36.48
CA LEU A 9 -22.81 -46.84 -37.34
C LEU A 9 -23.08 -45.51 -36.65
N VAL A 10 -23.82 -45.49 -35.53
CA VAL A 10 -24.28 -44.24 -34.89
C VAL A 10 -23.66 -44.09 -33.50
N HIS A 11 -23.81 -45.11 -32.66
CA HIS A 11 -23.36 -45.08 -31.27
C HIS A 11 -21.87 -44.73 -31.09
N PRO A 12 -20.90 -45.24 -31.88
CA PRO A 12 -19.49 -44.89 -31.69
C PRO A 12 -19.20 -43.40 -31.93
N TRP A 13 -19.93 -42.78 -32.87
CA TRP A 13 -19.77 -41.36 -33.18
C TRP A 13 -20.42 -40.47 -32.12
N GLU A 14 -21.58 -40.87 -31.62
CA GLU A 14 -22.24 -40.20 -30.49
C GLU A 14 -21.38 -40.25 -29.23
N GLU A 15 -20.80 -41.42 -28.94
CA GLU A 15 -19.91 -41.61 -27.79
C GLU A 15 -18.64 -40.77 -27.93
N ARG A 16 -18.04 -40.71 -29.13
CA ARG A 16 -16.90 -39.84 -29.40
C ARG A 16 -17.25 -38.37 -29.23
N ARG A 17 -18.37 -37.91 -29.81
CA ARG A 17 -18.85 -36.53 -29.68
C ARG A 17 -19.14 -36.16 -28.22
N PHE A 18 -19.69 -37.10 -27.45
CA PHE A 18 -19.91 -36.92 -26.02
C PHE A 18 -18.60 -36.78 -25.25
N LYS A 19 -17.62 -37.66 -25.51
CA LYS A 19 -16.28 -37.58 -24.90
C LYS A 19 -15.61 -36.25 -25.24
N ASP A 20 -15.62 -35.85 -26.51
CA ASP A 20 -15.04 -34.58 -26.97
C ASP A 20 -15.73 -33.37 -26.31
N HIS A 21 -17.07 -33.38 -26.21
CA HIS A 21 -17.82 -32.35 -25.52
C HIS A 21 -17.44 -32.29 -24.04
N ARG A 22 -17.41 -33.43 -23.35
CA ARG A 22 -17.02 -33.50 -21.94
C ARG A 22 -15.60 -32.99 -21.72
N SER A 23 -14.65 -33.35 -22.58
CA SER A 23 -13.29 -32.81 -22.52
C SER A 23 -13.27 -31.29 -22.64
N LYS A 24 -14.06 -30.71 -23.57
CA LYS A 24 -14.18 -29.25 -23.72
C LYS A 24 -14.82 -28.57 -22.52
N VAL A 25 -15.83 -29.20 -21.91
CA VAL A 25 -16.48 -28.67 -20.70
C VAL A 25 -15.50 -28.68 -19.53
N ILE A 26 -14.72 -29.76 -19.36
CA ILE A 26 -13.74 -29.88 -18.28
C ILE A 26 -12.58 -28.88 -18.46
N SER A 27 -12.13 -28.65 -19.70
CA SER A 27 -11.05 -27.70 -19.98
C SER A 27 -11.52 -26.25 -20.15
N ALA A 28 -12.82 -25.98 -20.06
CA ALA A 28 -13.35 -24.63 -20.19
C ALA A 28 -12.87 -23.76 -19.02
N LEU A 29 -12.17 -22.68 -19.36
CA LEU A 29 -11.80 -21.63 -18.42
C LEU A 29 -13.00 -20.69 -18.17
N PRO A 30 -13.06 -20.01 -17.01
CA PRO A 30 -14.07 -18.99 -16.77
C PRO A 30 -13.98 -17.89 -17.83
N ILE A 31 -15.14 -17.45 -18.34
CA ILE A 31 -15.25 -16.37 -19.34
C ILE A 31 -14.75 -15.04 -18.76
N ILE A 32 -14.92 -14.84 -17.46
CA ILE A 32 -14.52 -13.64 -16.75
C ILE A 32 -13.50 -14.04 -15.69
N ASP A 33 -12.35 -13.38 -15.72
CA ASP A 33 -11.37 -13.50 -14.65
C ASP A 33 -11.95 -12.86 -13.37
N ALA A 34 -12.19 -13.70 -12.37
CA ALA A 34 -12.63 -13.29 -11.03
C ALA A 34 -11.47 -13.32 -10.01
N SER A 35 -10.23 -13.47 -10.47
CA SER A 35 -9.06 -13.50 -9.59
C SER A 35 -8.84 -12.11 -8.95
N PRO A 36 -8.32 -12.08 -7.71
CA PRO A 36 -7.95 -10.82 -7.09
C PRO A 36 -6.81 -10.16 -7.87
N PRO A 37 -6.82 -8.83 -8.01
CA PRO A 37 -5.73 -8.11 -8.64
C PRO A 37 -4.42 -8.33 -7.87
N PRO A 38 -3.26 -8.28 -8.55
CA PRO A 38 -1.97 -8.41 -7.89
C PRO A 38 -1.78 -7.38 -6.78
N GLU A 39 -1.09 -7.78 -5.72
CA GLU A 39 -0.74 -6.88 -4.62
C GLU A 39 0.09 -5.70 -5.14
N ARG A 40 -0.33 -4.50 -4.76
CA ARG A 40 0.32 -3.25 -5.13
C ARG A 40 1.04 -2.70 -3.90
N PRO A 41 2.38 -2.66 -3.87
CA PRO A 41 3.12 -2.18 -2.70
C PRO A 41 2.71 -0.77 -2.26
N HIS A 42 2.37 0.11 -3.21
CA HIS A 42 1.90 1.48 -2.94
C HIS A 42 0.50 1.57 -2.30
N VAL A 43 -0.29 0.49 -2.35
CA VAL A 43 -1.59 0.39 -1.67
C VAL A 43 -1.40 -0.12 -0.24
N ALA A 44 -0.52 -1.10 -0.06
CA ALA A 44 -0.20 -1.66 1.25
C ALA A 44 0.60 -0.69 2.13
N LEU A 45 1.53 0.07 1.52
CA LEU A 45 2.47 0.94 2.22
C LEU A 45 2.20 2.41 1.94
N LYS A 46 1.92 3.18 3.00
CA LYS A 46 1.76 4.65 2.93
C LYS A 46 3.11 5.36 3.04
N LEU A 47 4.01 5.12 2.08
CA LEU A 47 5.40 5.62 2.11
C LEU A 47 5.49 7.15 2.29
N LYS A 48 4.63 7.92 1.61
CA LYS A 48 4.58 9.40 1.76
C LYS A 48 4.16 9.83 3.16
N LYS A 49 3.35 9.02 3.87
CA LYS A 49 3.01 9.31 5.26
C LYS A 49 4.24 9.11 6.14
N GLN A 50 4.92 7.97 6.00
CA GLN A 50 6.14 7.67 6.77
C GLN A 50 7.20 8.75 6.57
N GLN A 51 7.49 9.11 5.32
CA GLN A 51 8.42 10.20 4.99
C GLN A 51 8.07 11.51 5.72
N ARG A 52 6.80 11.93 5.71
CA ARG A 52 6.38 13.17 6.38
C ARG A 52 6.55 13.10 7.90
N GLU A 53 6.32 11.94 8.51
CA GLU A 53 6.57 11.76 9.95
C GLU A 53 8.06 11.86 10.26
N ASP A 54 8.92 11.25 9.45
CA ASP A 54 10.38 11.33 9.63
C ASP A 54 10.89 12.76 9.47
N GLU A 55 10.47 13.47 8.42
CA GLU A 55 10.81 14.89 8.23
C GLU A 55 10.32 15.77 9.39
N ARG A 56 9.12 15.48 9.92
CA ARG A 56 8.57 16.19 11.09
C ARG A 56 9.42 15.91 12.33
N ARG A 57 9.84 14.66 12.56
CA ARG A 57 10.70 14.29 13.69
C ARG A 57 12.04 15.01 13.64
N VAL A 58 12.69 15.03 12.48
CA VAL A 58 13.96 15.73 12.28
C VAL A 58 13.81 17.23 12.57
N ARG A 59 12.73 17.87 12.10
CA ARG A 59 12.45 19.28 12.43
C ARG A 59 12.32 19.51 13.93
N LEU A 60 11.53 18.68 14.62
CA LEU A 60 11.35 18.76 16.07
C LEU A 60 12.67 18.57 16.84
N GLU A 61 13.50 17.61 16.44
CA GLU A 61 14.80 17.37 17.07
C GLU A 61 15.73 18.58 16.93
N ASN A 62 15.80 19.17 15.73
CA ASN A 62 16.58 20.38 15.49
C ASN A 62 16.08 21.58 16.31
N GLU A 63 14.76 21.78 16.39
CA GLU A 63 14.14 22.85 17.19
C GLU A 63 14.42 22.65 18.69
N ASN A 64 14.28 21.42 19.19
CA ASN A 64 14.58 21.08 20.59
C ASN A 64 16.04 21.36 20.93
N PHE A 65 16.97 20.98 20.05
CA PHE A 65 18.39 21.23 20.24
C PHE A 65 18.69 22.74 20.26
N ALA A 66 18.12 23.50 19.34
CA ALA A 66 18.26 24.96 19.29
C ALA A 66 17.70 25.62 20.55
N LEU A 67 16.54 25.20 21.03
CA LEU A 67 15.95 25.68 22.27
C LEU A 67 16.85 25.38 23.47
N LEU A 68 17.35 24.15 23.58
CA LEU A 68 18.24 23.73 24.66
C LEU A 68 19.53 24.55 24.70
N GLN A 69 20.13 24.84 23.55
CA GLN A 69 21.29 25.72 23.47
C GLN A 69 20.98 27.13 23.99
N ARG A 70 19.85 27.72 23.56
CA ARG A 70 19.42 29.06 23.99
C ARG A 70 19.16 29.12 25.48
N LEU A 71 18.44 28.14 26.02
CA LEU A 71 18.19 28.01 27.46
C LEU A 71 19.50 27.86 28.23
N GLY A 72 20.42 27.02 27.74
CA GLY A 72 21.74 26.87 28.35
C GLY A 72 22.54 28.18 28.38
N ALA A 73 22.48 28.99 27.33
CA ALA A 73 23.11 30.30 27.30
C ALA A 73 22.47 31.28 28.31
N ILE A 74 21.14 31.32 28.38
CA ILE A 74 20.39 32.14 29.35
C ILE A 74 20.75 31.72 30.78
N MET A 75 20.72 30.42 31.09
CA MET A 75 21.02 29.89 32.42
C MET A 75 22.47 30.15 32.86
N LYS A 76 23.43 30.13 31.94
CA LYS A 76 24.83 30.47 32.22
C LYS A 76 25.03 31.97 32.48
N THR A 77 24.20 32.82 31.88
CA THR A 77 24.34 34.27 31.96
C THR A 77 23.71 34.78 33.26
N LYS A 78 24.53 35.19 34.23
CA LYS A 78 24.06 35.75 35.52
C LYS A 78 23.69 37.23 35.48
N ARG A 79 23.93 37.94 34.37
CA ARG A 79 23.73 39.39 34.26
C ARG A 79 22.45 39.68 33.47
N LEU A 80 21.51 40.36 34.09
CA LEU A 80 20.43 41.06 33.40
C LEU A 80 21.04 42.34 32.83
N ASP A 81 21.21 42.44 31.50
CA ASP A 81 21.46 43.72 30.83
C ASP A 81 20.16 44.54 30.78
N ASN A 82 19.64 44.87 31.96
CA ASN A 82 18.48 45.73 32.09
C ASN A 82 18.98 47.10 32.55
N SER A 83 19.93 47.67 31.80
CA SER A 83 20.43 49.01 32.04
C SER A 83 19.66 50.00 31.17
N TRP A 84 18.78 50.78 31.79
CA TRP A 84 18.18 51.94 31.12
C TRP A 84 19.27 53.00 30.97
N THR A 85 19.89 53.09 29.79
CA THR A 85 20.87 54.14 29.47
C THR A 85 20.23 55.51 29.28
N THR A 86 18.92 55.54 29.02
CA THR A 86 18.14 56.77 28.81
C THR A 86 17.07 56.88 29.89
N PRO A 87 16.99 58.01 30.61
CA PRO A 87 15.88 58.26 31.53
C PRO A 87 14.57 58.37 30.74
N MET A 88 13.48 57.86 31.31
CA MET A 88 12.14 57.98 30.73
C MET A 88 11.78 59.47 30.56
N PRO A 89 11.24 59.88 29.39
CA PRO A 89 10.76 61.24 29.21
C PRO A 89 9.61 61.52 30.19
N GLN A 90 9.67 62.69 30.85
CA GLN A 90 8.65 63.18 31.78
C GLN A 90 7.39 63.63 31.06
#